data_AF-A0A0C9Y276-F1
#
_entry.id   AF-A0A0C9Y276-F1
#
_cell.length_a   1.000
_cell.length_b   1.000
_cell.length_c   1.000
_cell.angle_alpha   90.00
_cell.angle_beta   90.00
_cell.angle_gamma   90.00
#
_symmetry.space_group_name_H-M   'P 1'
#
loop_
_entity.id
_entity.type
_entity.pdbx_description
1 polymer ?
#
loop_
_entity_poly.entity_id
_entity_poly.type
_entity_poly.pdbx_seq_one_letter_code
_entity_poly.pdbx_strand_id
1 'polypeptide(L)'
;MPSQSLTAALLLLGKDGLPWGTPTWQSLTRIHGEPWATAENAPDDSLALHVPEWTTRVAKHVKAFATKVWGMAPSKQDAYVAKRAKDNDSVGRTAWATFVSKRSGQWGINKIVDDVLVGAGRSPAQVLQAAQIYEVQGDVAQKLFGDDAYVGAGSLLKPAISKFCRAILTLTWNRYRKGVTRDDLRKLLNLYVRYDDAERRARVEQYMTDMVEMLKVIRKEPGSENTDKLPKNLREALRNLASEDDITAVTQYLLATMEEMDGADADERVDLDLDAPLDPDWTEGVENLSKLTDDSLWQKLGLADKRIPFFQRWTDPDGLIDPWSPEGQAWLNTSTSKRHELEPRWHQLVGIYRMLERTFEGKPVLLMDGVGLGKTLQVLGTIACLAYYRHVYKEKGVFPGDFAERKLNTPDGNIPDLPHIIVCPVNLRQQWESEIKRFLSPGSFDVLPYINRLDSRGSWWSDLFHISKQPLPRRIILATQTVS
;
A
#
# COMPACT_ATOMS: atom_id res chain seq x y z
N MET A 1 -0.72 -11.32 8.57
CA MET A 1 -1.86 -11.98 9.25
C MET A 1 -1.32 -13.16 10.04
N PRO A 2 -1.67 -13.31 11.33
CA PRO A 2 -1.35 -14.51 12.08
C PRO A 2 -2.00 -15.71 11.40
N SER A 3 -1.20 -16.61 10.83
CA SER A 3 -1.70 -17.76 10.09
C SER A 3 -1.80 -18.97 11.02
N GLN A 4 -3.01 -19.42 11.30
CA GLN A 4 -3.24 -20.73 11.91
C GLN A 4 -2.74 -21.82 10.94
N SER A 5 -1.99 -22.80 11.45
CA SER A 5 -1.49 -23.91 10.62
C SER A 5 -2.63 -24.87 10.25
N LEU A 6 -2.52 -25.56 9.10
CA LEU A 6 -3.50 -26.58 8.68
C LEU A 6 -3.65 -27.67 9.77
N THR A 7 -2.55 -28.06 10.41
CA THR A 7 -2.52 -29.00 11.52
C THR A 7 -3.35 -28.56 12.71
N ALA A 8 -3.29 -27.28 13.08
CA ALA A 8 -4.10 -26.72 14.16
C ALA A 8 -5.57 -26.55 13.75
N ALA A 9 -5.81 -26.05 12.53
CA ALA A 9 -7.16 -25.85 12.00
C ALA A 9 -7.95 -27.16 11.92
N LEU A 10 -7.34 -28.25 11.43
CA LEU A 10 -7.95 -29.59 11.38
C LEU A 10 -8.22 -30.17 12.77
N LEU A 11 -7.31 -29.97 13.72
CA LEU A 11 -7.49 -30.48 15.09
C LEU A 11 -8.66 -29.78 15.79
N LEU A 12 -8.78 -28.46 15.63
CA LEU A 12 -9.86 -27.68 16.22
C LEU A 12 -11.21 -27.97 15.57
N LEU A 13 -11.24 -28.24 14.26
CA LEU A 13 -12.45 -28.69 13.57
C LEU A 13 -12.96 -30.02 14.15
N GLY A 14 -12.03 -30.85 14.63
CA GLY A 14 -12.23 -32.14 15.30
C GLY A 14 -13.19 -32.18 16.50
N LYS A 15 -13.45 -31.05 17.16
CA LYS A 15 -14.14 -31.01 18.46
C LYS A 15 -15.55 -31.60 18.43
N ASP A 16 -16.25 -31.42 17.32
CA ASP A 16 -17.65 -31.84 17.13
C ASP A 16 -17.78 -33.00 16.13
N GLY A 17 -16.74 -33.84 16.01
CA GLY A 17 -16.69 -34.96 15.05
C GLY A 17 -16.47 -34.55 13.59
N LEU A 18 -16.40 -33.25 13.30
CA LEU A 18 -16.03 -32.72 11.99
C LEU A 18 -14.50 -32.74 11.80
N PRO A 19 -13.99 -32.86 10.58
CA PRO A 19 -14.71 -33.22 9.36
C PRO A 19 -14.90 -34.74 9.20
N TRP A 20 -14.46 -35.53 10.18
CA TRP A 20 -14.29 -36.98 10.09
C TRP A 20 -15.60 -37.77 9.93
N GLY A 21 -16.72 -37.22 10.38
CA GLY A 21 -18.06 -37.79 10.17
C GLY A 21 -18.69 -37.45 8.80
N THR A 22 -18.07 -36.59 7.99
CA THR A 22 -18.67 -36.06 6.76
C THR A 22 -18.39 -36.97 5.56
N PRO A 23 -19.40 -37.50 4.85
CA PRO A 23 -19.19 -38.42 3.72
C PRO A 23 -18.27 -37.86 2.62
N THR A 24 -18.42 -36.57 2.30
CA THR A 24 -17.58 -35.85 1.33
C THR A 24 -16.11 -35.85 1.75
N TRP A 25 -15.85 -35.60 3.04
CA TRP A 25 -14.49 -35.61 3.59
C TRP A 25 -13.90 -37.02 3.69
N GLN A 26 -14.72 -38.01 4.05
CA GLN A 26 -14.28 -39.41 4.08
C GLN A 26 -13.93 -39.91 2.67
N SER A 27 -14.72 -39.55 1.65
CA SER A 27 -14.42 -39.86 0.25
C SER A 27 -13.10 -39.22 -0.20
N LEU A 28 -12.88 -37.96 0.18
CA LEU A 28 -11.67 -37.22 -0.14
C LEU A 28 -10.42 -37.82 0.53
N THR A 29 -10.53 -38.19 1.81
CA THR A 29 -9.37 -38.56 2.63
C THR A 29 -9.17 -40.06 2.79
N ARG A 30 -10.18 -40.87 2.41
CA ARG A 30 -10.28 -42.32 2.65
C ARG A 30 -10.17 -42.71 4.13
N ILE A 31 -10.53 -41.79 5.02
CA ILE A 31 -10.54 -42.00 6.47
C ILE A 31 -12.01 -42.01 6.89
N HIS A 32 -12.51 -43.17 7.30
CA HIS A 32 -13.95 -43.41 7.54
C HIS A 32 -14.42 -43.09 8.97
N GLY A 33 -13.70 -42.23 9.70
CA GLY A 33 -14.03 -41.85 11.07
C GLY A 33 -12.92 -41.05 11.76
N GLU A 34 -13.07 -40.78 13.04
CA GLU A 34 -12.10 -39.96 13.79
C GLU A 34 -10.71 -40.64 13.83
N PRO A 35 -9.61 -39.94 13.49
CA PRO A 35 -8.28 -40.53 13.46
C PRO A 35 -7.84 -41.16 14.78
N TRP A 36 -8.37 -40.65 15.90
CA TRP A 36 -8.08 -41.10 17.25
C TRP A 36 -9.13 -42.07 17.82
N ALA A 37 -10.05 -42.59 16.99
CA ALA A 37 -10.99 -43.63 17.40
C ALA A 37 -10.27 -44.97 17.61
N THR A 38 -10.67 -45.69 18.65
CA THR A 38 -10.14 -47.00 19.03
C THR A 38 -11.30 -47.95 19.25
N ALA A 39 -11.14 -49.22 18.88
CA ALA A 39 -12.13 -50.24 19.22
C ALA A 39 -12.22 -50.40 20.75
N GLU A 40 -13.41 -50.74 21.25
CA GLU A 40 -13.62 -51.00 22.67
C GLU A 40 -12.71 -52.13 23.15
N ASN A 41 -12.00 -51.89 24.26
CA ASN A 41 -11.05 -52.84 24.88
C ASN A 41 -9.87 -53.30 23.99
N ALA A 42 -9.53 -52.53 22.95
CA ALA A 42 -8.37 -52.84 22.11
C ALA A 42 -7.04 -52.76 22.91
N PRO A 43 -6.14 -53.76 22.78
CA PRO A 43 -4.81 -53.71 23.39
C PRO A 43 -4.01 -52.50 22.89
N ASP A 44 -3.14 -51.94 23.73
CA ASP A 44 -2.41 -50.70 23.42
C ASP A 44 -1.49 -50.82 22.18
N ASP A 45 -1.01 -52.02 21.87
CA ASP A 45 -0.14 -52.30 20.72
C ASP A 45 -0.90 -52.69 19.44
N SER A 46 -2.23 -52.85 19.52
CA SER A 46 -3.06 -53.09 18.33
C SER A 46 -3.11 -51.85 17.43
N LEU A 47 -3.35 -52.05 16.13
CA LEU A 47 -3.49 -50.94 15.18
C LEU A 47 -4.75 -50.11 15.47
N ALA A 48 -4.66 -48.80 15.28
CA ALA A 48 -5.78 -47.88 15.44
C ALA A 48 -6.81 -48.06 14.31
N LEU A 49 -8.07 -47.76 14.61
CA LEU A 49 -9.23 -48.16 13.80
C LEU A 49 -9.24 -47.53 12.39
N HIS A 50 -8.84 -46.26 12.27
CA HIS A 50 -8.92 -45.50 11.02
C HIS A 50 -7.55 -45.01 10.51
N VAL A 51 -6.49 -45.19 11.30
CA VAL A 51 -5.11 -44.79 10.95
C VAL A 51 -4.18 -45.98 11.21
N PRO A 52 -3.96 -46.84 10.21
CA PRO A 52 -3.17 -48.07 10.37
C PRO A 52 -1.71 -47.84 10.79
N GLU A 53 -1.19 -46.62 10.61
CA GLU A 53 0.16 -46.24 11.04
C GLU A 53 0.26 -45.95 12.54
N TRP A 54 -0.88 -45.88 13.24
CA TRP A 54 -0.93 -45.65 14.68
C TRP A 54 -1.30 -46.93 15.40
N THR A 55 -0.76 -47.09 16.61
CA THR A 55 -1.31 -48.04 17.56
C THR A 55 -2.44 -47.40 18.36
N THR A 56 -3.26 -48.22 19.01
CA THR A 56 -4.30 -47.80 19.95
C THR A 56 -3.73 -46.87 21.03
N ARG A 57 -2.51 -47.12 21.51
CA ARG A 57 -1.80 -46.23 22.43
C ARG A 57 -1.54 -44.85 21.84
N VAL A 58 -1.06 -44.78 20.60
CA VAL A 58 -0.80 -43.50 19.91
C VAL A 58 -2.11 -42.73 19.68
N ALA A 59 -3.17 -43.42 19.26
CA ALA A 59 -4.50 -42.82 19.09
C ALA A 59 -5.05 -42.24 20.41
N LYS A 60 -4.89 -42.96 21.54
CA LYS A 60 -5.24 -42.45 22.89
C LYS A 60 -4.44 -41.19 23.25
N HIS A 61 -3.13 -41.14 22.98
CA HIS A 61 -2.32 -39.95 23.22
C HIS A 61 -2.73 -38.75 22.34
N VAL A 62 -3.11 -38.99 21.08
CA VAL A 62 -3.64 -37.94 20.19
C VAL A 62 -4.99 -37.43 20.71
N LYS A 63 -5.89 -38.33 21.16
CA LYS A 63 -7.18 -37.95 21.75
C LYS A 63 -7.01 -37.10 23.00
N ALA A 64 -6.14 -37.51 23.93
CA ALA A 64 -5.86 -36.76 25.14
C ALA A 64 -5.32 -35.35 24.84
N PHE A 65 -4.39 -35.25 23.89
CA PHE A 65 -3.87 -33.97 23.41
C PHE A 65 -4.97 -33.09 22.79
N ALA A 66 -5.82 -33.66 21.93
CA ALA A 66 -6.93 -32.95 21.28
C ALA A 66 -7.94 -32.40 22.30
N THR A 67 -8.40 -33.23 23.24
CA THR A 67 -9.30 -32.83 24.32
C THR A 67 -8.73 -31.68 25.15
N LYS A 68 -7.43 -31.75 25.47
CA LYS A 68 -6.75 -30.69 26.19
C LYS A 68 -6.74 -29.38 25.40
N VAL A 69 -6.44 -29.42 24.11
CA VAL A 69 -6.49 -28.24 23.23
C VAL A 69 -7.89 -27.64 23.15
N TRP A 70 -8.93 -28.48 23.03
CA TRP A 70 -10.32 -28.02 22.94
C TRP A 70 -10.83 -27.36 24.23
N GLY A 71 -10.25 -27.72 25.38
CA GLY A 71 -10.52 -27.10 26.68
C GLY A 71 -9.75 -25.80 26.95
N MET A 72 -8.77 -25.43 26.11
CA MET A 72 -8.01 -24.19 26.27
C MET A 72 -8.73 -22.98 25.69
N ALA A 73 -8.39 -21.78 26.19
CA ALA A 73 -8.81 -20.52 25.59
C ALA A 73 -8.34 -20.40 24.12
N PRO A 74 -9.16 -19.89 23.19
CA PRO A 74 -8.83 -19.80 21.76
C PRO A 74 -7.49 -19.12 21.45
N SER A 75 -7.11 -18.10 22.22
CA SER A 75 -5.84 -17.37 22.07
C SER A 75 -4.59 -18.19 22.38
N LYS A 76 -4.72 -19.32 23.09
CA LYS A 76 -3.61 -20.20 23.49
C LYS A 76 -3.51 -21.48 22.66
N GLN A 77 -4.56 -21.83 21.91
CA GLN A 77 -4.67 -23.10 21.18
C GLN A 77 -3.57 -23.25 20.13
N ASP A 78 -3.35 -22.24 19.28
CA ASP A 78 -2.36 -22.31 18.19
C ASP A 78 -0.92 -22.39 18.70
N ALA A 79 -0.60 -21.57 19.70
CA ALA A 79 0.71 -21.60 20.35
C ALA A 79 0.97 -22.96 21.03
N TYR A 80 -0.06 -23.57 21.60
CA TYR A 80 0.04 -24.87 22.25
C TYR A 80 0.20 -26.04 21.25
N VAL A 81 -0.49 -25.98 20.11
CA VAL A 81 -0.33 -26.98 19.03
C VAL A 81 1.04 -26.87 18.37
N ALA A 82 1.60 -25.67 18.24
CA ALA A 82 2.93 -25.44 17.67
C ALA A 82 4.09 -25.66 18.65
N LYS A 83 3.80 -25.87 19.94
CA LYS A 83 4.79 -25.97 21.02
C LYS A 83 5.72 -27.17 20.82
N ARG A 84 7.04 -26.94 20.89
CA ARG A 84 8.08 -28.00 20.80
C ARG A 84 8.63 -28.38 22.19
N ALA A 85 7.75 -28.61 23.15
CA ALA A 85 8.14 -29.06 24.49
C ALA A 85 7.96 -30.57 24.66
N LYS A 86 8.87 -31.20 25.43
CA LYS A 86 8.75 -32.59 25.89
C LYS A 86 7.81 -32.66 27.11
N ASP A 87 6.53 -32.35 26.90
CA ASP A 87 5.46 -32.49 27.89
C ASP A 87 4.67 -33.80 27.68
N ASN A 88 3.75 -34.13 28.59
CA ASN A 88 2.93 -35.36 28.51
C ASN A 88 2.11 -35.46 27.20
N ASP A 89 1.96 -34.35 26.48
CA ASP A 89 1.24 -34.27 25.21
C ASP A 89 2.16 -34.33 23.98
N SER A 90 3.49 -34.40 24.17
CA SER A 90 4.45 -34.35 23.08
C SER A 90 4.30 -35.51 22.10
N VAL A 91 3.95 -36.70 22.60
CA VAL A 91 3.71 -37.92 21.79
C VAL A 91 2.49 -37.71 20.89
N GLY A 92 1.36 -37.29 21.46
CA GLY A 92 0.14 -37.01 20.71
C GLY A 92 0.30 -35.87 19.72
N ARG A 93 0.93 -34.76 20.13
CA ARG A 93 1.23 -33.60 19.28
C ARG A 93 2.10 -33.97 18.07
N THR A 94 3.15 -34.76 18.30
CA THR A 94 4.07 -35.19 17.24
C THR A 94 3.41 -36.18 16.28
N ALA A 95 2.66 -37.15 16.79
CA ALA A 95 1.91 -38.11 15.98
C ALA A 95 0.88 -37.38 15.10
N TRP A 96 0.12 -36.45 15.66
CA TRP A 96 -0.84 -35.62 14.92
C TRP A 96 -0.18 -34.78 13.83
N ALA A 97 0.88 -34.03 14.18
CA ALA A 97 1.59 -33.20 13.21
C ALA A 97 2.19 -34.01 12.07
N THR A 98 2.72 -35.21 12.36
CA THR A 98 3.29 -36.12 11.37
C THR A 98 2.21 -36.72 10.46
N PHE A 99 1.05 -37.06 11.02
CA PHE A 99 -0.07 -37.58 10.26
C PHE A 99 -0.60 -36.55 9.25
N VAL A 100 -0.86 -35.32 9.72
CA VAL A 100 -1.35 -34.25 8.84
C VAL A 100 -0.30 -33.88 7.79
N SER A 101 0.98 -33.77 8.15
CA SER A 101 2.03 -33.41 7.18
C SER A 101 2.19 -34.47 6.08
N LYS A 102 2.19 -35.76 6.43
CA LYS A 102 2.31 -36.87 5.46
C LYS A 102 1.10 -36.98 4.52
N ARG A 103 -0.11 -36.74 5.03
CA ARG A 103 -1.35 -36.97 4.27
C ARG A 103 -1.94 -35.73 3.61
N SER A 104 -1.60 -34.53 4.08
CA SER A 104 -2.13 -33.26 3.53
C SER A 104 -1.92 -33.10 2.03
N GLY A 105 -0.79 -33.58 1.49
CA GLY A 105 -0.53 -33.57 0.05
C GLY A 105 -1.40 -34.54 -0.75
N GLN A 106 -1.78 -35.68 -0.14
CA GLN A 106 -2.63 -36.71 -0.77
C GLN A 106 -4.10 -36.30 -0.78
N TRP A 107 -4.55 -35.56 0.23
CA TRP A 107 -5.94 -35.08 0.32
C TRP A 107 -6.29 -34.00 -0.70
N GLY A 108 -5.31 -33.44 -1.42
CA GLY A 108 -5.58 -32.49 -2.49
C GLY A 108 -6.30 -31.21 -2.04
N ILE A 109 -6.36 -30.89 -0.74
CA ILE A 109 -7.10 -29.75 -0.19
C ILE A 109 -6.68 -28.45 -0.86
N ASN A 110 -5.38 -28.26 -1.04
CA ASN A 110 -4.81 -27.11 -1.74
C ASN A 110 -5.31 -27.01 -3.19
N LYS A 111 -5.36 -28.14 -3.92
CA LYS A 111 -5.85 -28.21 -5.29
C LYS A 111 -7.34 -27.89 -5.38
N ILE A 112 -8.15 -28.41 -4.45
CA ILE A 112 -9.59 -28.11 -4.39
C ILE A 112 -9.82 -26.60 -4.21
N VAL A 113 -9.09 -25.99 -3.29
CA VAL A 113 -9.19 -24.54 -3.04
C VAL A 113 -8.73 -23.74 -4.26
N ASP A 114 -7.65 -24.19 -4.94
CA ASP A 114 -7.15 -23.58 -6.18
C ASP A 114 -8.20 -23.68 -7.30
N ASP A 115 -8.82 -24.84 -7.50
CA ASP A 115 -9.82 -25.06 -8.53
C ASP A 115 -11.07 -24.20 -8.31
N VAL A 116 -11.51 -24.04 -7.05
CA VAL A 116 -12.62 -23.15 -6.67
C VAL A 116 -12.27 -21.68 -6.96
N LEU A 117 -11.07 -21.24 -6.57
CA LEU A 117 -10.60 -19.88 -6.82
C LEU A 117 -10.49 -19.58 -8.31
N VAL A 118 -9.95 -20.51 -9.10
CA VAL A 118 -9.88 -20.38 -10.57
C VAL A 118 -11.27 -20.33 -11.19
N GLY A 119 -12.18 -21.20 -10.77
CA GLY A 119 -13.57 -21.22 -11.24
C GLY A 119 -14.33 -19.91 -10.96
N ALA A 120 -14.00 -19.24 -9.85
CA ALA A 120 -14.57 -17.94 -9.48
C ALA A 120 -13.85 -16.73 -10.14
N GLY A 121 -12.89 -16.94 -11.05
CA GLY A 121 -12.11 -15.86 -11.65
C GLY A 121 -11.18 -15.15 -10.67
N ARG A 122 -10.76 -15.85 -9.61
CA ARG A 122 -9.88 -15.38 -8.53
C ARG A 122 -8.53 -16.11 -8.59
N SER A 123 -7.90 -16.11 -9.77
CA SER A 123 -6.59 -16.75 -9.96
C SER A 123 -5.50 -16.11 -9.08
N PRO A 124 -4.38 -16.80 -8.81
CA PRO A 124 -3.25 -16.25 -8.04
C PRO A 124 -2.76 -14.88 -8.53
N ALA A 125 -2.93 -14.57 -9.82
CA ALA A 125 -2.55 -13.30 -10.45
C ALA A 125 -3.61 -12.19 -10.28
N GLN A 126 -4.87 -12.55 -10.00
CA GLN A 126 -6.00 -11.63 -9.90
C GLN A 126 -6.36 -11.28 -8.44
N VAL A 127 -5.95 -12.11 -7.48
CA VAL A 127 -6.14 -11.80 -6.05
C VAL A 127 -5.04 -10.83 -5.63
N LEU A 128 -5.37 -9.53 -5.58
CA LEU A 128 -4.44 -8.49 -5.12
C LEU A 128 -4.73 -8.05 -3.67
N GLN A 129 -5.87 -8.47 -3.11
CA GLN A 129 -6.31 -8.11 -1.76
C GLN A 129 -6.81 -9.33 -1.00
N ALA A 130 -6.44 -9.44 0.28
CA ALA A 130 -6.81 -10.57 1.14
C ALA A 130 -8.32 -10.67 1.40
N ALA A 131 -9.10 -9.61 1.18
CA ALA A 131 -10.56 -9.64 1.37
C ALA A 131 -11.29 -10.47 0.29
N GLN A 132 -10.78 -10.45 -0.96
CA GLN A 132 -11.43 -11.09 -2.10
C GLN A 132 -11.38 -12.62 -2.05
N ILE A 133 -10.41 -13.19 -1.33
CA ILE A 133 -10.26 -14.65 -1.21
C ILE A 133 -11.32 -15.27 -0.29
N TYR A 134 -11.97 -14.48 0.56
CA TYR A 134 -13.01 -14.97 1.48
C TYR A 134 -14.41 -15.01 0.85
N GLU A 135 -14.60 -14.41 -0.33
CA GLU A 135 -15.89 -14.43 -1.02
C GLU A 135 -16.27 -15.85 -1.49
N VAL A 136 -15.28 -16.69 -1.80
CA VAL A 136 -15.49 -18.09 -2.23
C VAL A 136 -15.62 -19.08 -1.06
N GLN A 137 -15.77 -18.58 0.16
CA GLN A 137 -15.78 -19.41 1.37
C GLN A 137 -16.90 -20.47 1.34
N GLY A 138 -18.07 -20.14 0.79
CA GLY A 138 -19.19 -21.06 0.61
C GLY A 138 -18.85 -22.21 -0.35
N ASP A 139 -18.27 -21.90 -1.51
CA ASP A 139 -17.93 -22.89 -2.54
C ASP A 139 -16.85 -23.86 -2.07
N VAL A 140 -15.86 -23.36 -1.33
CA VAL A 140 -14.83 -24.22 -0.69
C VAL A 140 -15.47 -25.14 0.34
N ALA A 141 -16.40 -24.63 1.15
CA ALA A 141 -17.09 -25.44 2.15
C ALA A 141 -17.96 -26.53 1.49
N GLN A 142 -18.69 -26.20 0.42
CA GLN A 142 -19.46 -27.17 -0.37
C GLN A 142 -18.56 -28.27 -0.95
N LYS A 143 -17.39 -27.93 -1.48
CA LYS A 143 -16.48 -28.92 -2.07
C LYS A 143 -15.80 -29.83 -1.05
N LEU A 144 -15.49 -29.31 0.14
CA LEU A 144 -14.79 -30.07 1.18
C LEU A 144 -15.74 -30.89 2.06
N PHE A 145 -16.95 -30.38 2.31
CA PHE A 145 -17.87 -30.96 3.29
C PHE A 145 -19.24 -31.30 2.70
N GLY A 146 -19.61 -30.82 1.51
CA GLY A 146 -20.94 -31.01 0.95
C GLY A 146 -22.01 -30.29 1.79
N ASP A 147 -23.22 -30.84 1.80
CA ASP A 147 -24.36 -30.22 2.48
C ASP A 147 -24.21 -30.19 4.01
N ASP A 148 -23.34 -31.07 4.56
CA ASP A 148 -22.96 -31.06 5.98
C ASP A 148 -22.20 -29.79 6.41
N ALA A 149 -21.81 -28.94 5.45
CA ALA A 149 -21.21 -27.64 5.73
C ALA A 149 -22.17 -26.64 6.40
N TYR A 150 -23.48 -26.81 6.18
CA TYR A 150 -24.48 -25.80 6.48
C TYR A 150 -25.33 -26.14 7.70
N VAL A 151 -25.97 -25.11 8.26
CA VAL A 151 -26.91 -25.24 9.37
C VAL A 151 -28.33 -25.42 8.81
N GLY A 152 -28.89 -26.61 8.96
CA GLY A 152 -30.25 -26.93 8.50
C GLY A 152 -30.41 -26.83 6.98
N ALA A 153 -31.60 -26.40 6.52
CA ALA A 153 -31.90 -26.17 5.09
C ALA A 153 -31.44 -24.77 4.58
N GLY A 154 -30.60 -24.06 5.33
CA GLY A 154 -30.15 -22.70 5.01
C GLY A 154 -28.77 -22.65 4.34
N SER A 155 -28.41 -21.48 3.79
CA SER A 155 -27.09 -21.20 3.18
C SER A 155 -26.01 -20.77 4.20
N LEU A 156 -26.30 -20.85 5.50
CA LEU A 156 -25.38 -20.43 6.56
C LEU A 156 -24.41 -21.55 6.96
N LEU A 157 -23.11 -21.27 6.87
CA LEU A 157 -22.06 -22.22 7.27
C LEU A 157 -22.00 -22.44 8.78
N LYS A 158 -21.75 -23.68 9.19
CA LYS A 158 -21.42 -24.01 10.59
C LYS A 158 -20.22 -23.17 11.05
N PRO A 159 -20.23 -22.55 12.25
CA PRO A 159 -19.16 -21.67 12.70
C PRO A 159 -17.75 -22.30 12.68
N ALA A 160 -17.65 -23.59 13.02
CA ALA A 160 -16.39 -24.35 12.98
C ALA A 160 -15.84 -24.50 11.55
N ILE A 161 -16.72 -24.78 10.59
CA ILE A 161 -16.38 -24.90 9.15
C ILE A 161 -16.02 -23.54 8.58
N SER A 162 -16.74 -22.50 8.95
CA SER A 162 -16.44 -21.12 8.56
C SER A 162 -15.02 -20.71 9.01
N LYS A 163 -14.67 -20.98 10.27
CA LYS A 163 -13.33 -20.73 10.82
C LYS A 163 -12.26 -21.53 10.08
N PHE A 164 -12.53 -22.79 9.77
CA PHE A 164 -11.62 -23.68 9.05
C PHE A 164 -11.35 -23.21 7.61
N CYS A 165 -12.40 -22.90 6.85
CA CYS A 165 -12.27 -22.40 5.47
C CYS A 165 -11.48 -21.08 5.44
N ARG A 166 -11.71 -20.17 6.38
CA ARG A 166 -10.90 -18.94 6.52
C ARG A 166 -9.42 -19.25 6.78
N ALA A 167 -9.11 -20.21 7.64
CA ALA A 167 -7.74 -20.61 7.91
C ALA A 167 -7.05 -21.16 6.65
N ILE A 168 -7.72 -22.04 5.89
CA ILE A 168 -7.16 -22.58 4.63
C ILE A 168 -7.02 -21.50 3.57
N LEU A 169 -8.02 -20.63 3.38
CA LEU A 169 -7.95 -19.53 2.43
C LEU A 169 -6.81 -18.56 2.77
N THR A 170 -6.57 -18.29 4.06
CA THR A 170 -5.41 -17.53 4.53
C THR A 170 -4.08 -18.23 4.20
N LEU A 171 -4.01 -19.56 4.35
CA LEU A 171 -2.83 -20.34 3.99
C LEU A 171 -2.61 -20.35 2.47
N THR A 172 -3.67 -20.44 1.67
CA THR A 172 -3.60 -20.34 0.20
C THR A 172 -3.17 -18.94 -0.24
N TRP A 173 -3.70 -17.88 0.36
CA TRP A 173 -3.22 -16.51 0.12
C TRP A 173 -1.72 -16.37 0.41
N ASN A 174 -1.27 -16.87 1.56
CA ASN A 174 0.16 -16.85 1.90
C ASN A 174 1.00 -17.72 0.95
N ARG A 175 0.47 -18.84 0.45
CA ARG A 175 1.11 -19.70 -0.55
C ARG A 175 1.21 -18.99 -1.90
N TYR A 176 0.15 -18.31 -2.36
CA TYR A 176 0.18 -17.51 -3.59
C TYR A 176 1.17 -16.36 -3.43
N ARG A 177 1.12 -15.62 -2.33
CA ARG A 177 2.07 -14.54 -2.02
C ARG A 177 3.53 -15.01 -1.98
N LYS A 178 3.79 -16.23 -1.49
CA LYS A 178 5.14 -16.81 -1.44
C LYS A 178 5.56 -17.51 -2.74
N GLY A 179 4.61 -17.94 -3.57
CA GLY A 179 4.83 -18.64 -4.85
C GLY A 179 5.23 -17.71 -5.99
N VAL A 180 4.92 -16.41 -5.88
CA VAL A 180 5.26 -15.35 -6.85
C VAL A 180 6.76 -14.99 -6.79
N THR A 181 7.64 -15.99 -6.89
CA THR A 181 9.09 -15.83 -7.02
C THR A 181 9.64 -16.79 -8.07
N ARG A 182 10.10 -16.24 -9.20
CA ARG A 182 10.97 -16.82 -10.24
C ARG A 182 10.43 -18.01 -11.07
N ASP A 183 9.69 -18.97 -10.50
CA ASP A 183 9.13 -20.13 -11.23
C ASP A 183 7.75 -19.88 -11.85
N ASP A 184 6.96 -18.96 -11.27
CA ASP A 184 5.66 -18.56 -11.84
C ASP A 184 5.81 -17.74 -13.13
N LEU A 185 6.91 -17.01 -13.30
CA LEU A 185 7.27 -16.36 -14.58
C LEU A 185 7.56 -17.39 -15.69
N ARG A 186 8.14 -18.55 -15.33
CA ARG A 186 8.38 -19.67 -16.27
C ARG A 186 7.13 -20.49 -16.58
N LYS A 187 6.19 -20.60 -15.65
CA LYS A 187 4.92 -21.32 -15.88
C LYS A 187 3.88 -20.46 -16.62
N LEU A 188 3.85 -19.14 -16.37
CA LEU A 188 3.12 -18.18 -17.21
C LEU A 188 3.58 -18.25 -18.67
N LEU A 189 4.88 -18.46 -18.90
CA LEU A 189 5.50 -18.69 -20.21
C LEU A 189 4.95 -19.94 -20.92
N ASN A 190 4.80 -21.06 -20.21
CA ASN A 190 4.33 -22.33 -20.79
C ASN A 190 2.81 -22.36 -21.05
N LEU A 191 2.02 -21.56 -20.32
CA LEU A 191 0.57 -21.49 -20.51
C LEU A 191 0.16 -20.51 -21.63
N TYR A 192 0.96 -19.46 -21.88
CA TYR A 192 0.73 -18.49 -22.95
C TYR A 192 1.09 -19.00 -24.36
N VAL A 193 1.73 -20.17 -24.46
CA VAL A 193 2.17 -20.78 -25.73
C VAL A 193 1.03 -21.51 -26.48
N ARG A 194 -0.20 -21.57 -25.94
CA ARG A 194 -1.31 -22.31 -26.56
C ARG A 194 -2.09 -21.60 -27.69
N TYR A 195 -1.78 -20.36 -28.02
CA TYR A 195 -2.31 -19.77 -29.25
C TYR A 195 -1.16 -19.21 -30.09
N ASP A 196 -1.14 -19.66 -31.34
CA ASP A 196 -0.12 -19.42 -32.34
C ASP A 196 -0.20 -17.97 -32.84
N ASP A 197 0.42 -17.06 -32.10
CA ASP A 197 0.56 -15.67 -32.52
C ASP A 197 1.95 -15.14 -32.11
N ALA A 198 2.90 -15.21 -33.04
CA ALA A 198 4.30 -14.84 -32.86
C ALA A 198 4.47 -13.39 -32.35
N GLU A 199 3.54 -12.52 -32.71
CA GLU A 199 3.57 -11.10 -32.37
C GLU A 199 3.23 -10.84 -30.89
N ARG A 200 2.40 -11.71 -30.28
CA ARG A 200 2.08 -11.63 -28.84
C ARG A 200 3.19 -12.19 -27.97
N ARG A 201 3.90 -13.23 -28.41
CA ARG A 201 5.10 -13.73 -27.71
C ARG A 201 6.19 -12.66 -27.63
N ALA A 202 6.45 -11.97 -28.74
CA ALA A 202 7.40 -10.87 -28.79
C ALA A 202 7.04 -9.73 -27.82
N ARG A 203 5.75 -9.32 -27.77
CA ARG A 203 5.27 -8.28 -26.84
C ARG A 203 5.46 -8.66 -25.36
N VAL A 204 5.24 -9.93 -24.99
CA VAL A 204 5.37 -10.41 -23.60
C VAL A 204 6.83 -10.56 -23.18
N GLU A 205 7.71 -11.04 -24.07
CA GLU A 205 9.16 -11.05 -23.81
C GLU A 205 9.72 -9.64 -23.65
N GLN A 206 9.22 -8.69 -24.45
CA GLN A 206 9.59 -7.29 -24.36
C GLN A 206 9.13 -6.68 -23.02
N TYR A 207 7.88 -6.89 -22.63
CA TYR A 207 7.36 -6.45 -21.33
C TYR A 207 8.12 -7.03 -20.12
N MET A 208 8.53 -8.30 -20.16
CA MET A 208 9.35 -8.91 -19.10
C MET A 208 10.76 -8.32 -19.05
N THR A 209 11.35 -8.07 -20.21
CA THR A 209 12.64 -7.39 -20.33
C THR A 209 12.56 -6.00 -19.71
N ASP A 210 11.47 -5.28 -19.97
CA ASP A 210 11.21 -3.94 -19.45
C ASP A 210 11.04 -3.94 -17.92
N MET A 211 10.27 -4.87 -17.35
CA MET A 211 10.06 -4.99 -15.89
C MET A 211 11.35 -5.31 -15.12
N VAL A 212 12.20 -6.21 -15.65
CA VAL A 212 13.49 -6.53 -15.04
C VAL A 212 14.40 -5.30 -15.06
N GLU A 213 14.37 -4.55 -16.15
CA GLU A 213 15.14 -3.31 -16.25
C GLU A 213 14.59 -2.20 -15.35
N MET A 214 13.26 -2.13 -15.12
CA MET A 214 12.67 -1.19 -14.15
C MET A 214 13.19 -1.47 -12.74
N LEU A 215 13.24 -2.74 -12.34
CA LEU A 215 13.73 -3.15 -11.02
C LEU A 215 15.21 -2.84 -10.83
N LYS A 216 16.03 -2.95 -11.89
CA LYS A 216 17.45 -2.53 -11.84
C LYS A 216 17.60 -1.02 -11.69
N VAL A 217 16.77 -0.24 -12.37
CA VAL A 217 16.76 1.23 -12.30
C VAL A 217 16.31 1.72 -10.92
N ILE A 218 15.26 1.13 -10.35
CA ILE A 218 14.77 1.43 -8.98
C ILE A 218 15.85 1.12 -7.93
N ARG A 219 16.62 0.04 -8.12
CA ARG A 219 17.69 -0.38 -7.21
C ARG A 219 19.01 0.37 -7.42
N LYS A 220 19.07 1.29 -8.38
CA LYS A 220 20.30 2.02 -8.76
C LYS A 220 21.49 1.08 -9.02
N GLU A 221 21.25 -0.07 -9.67
CA GLU A 221 22.32 -1.03 -9.97
C GLU A 221 23.29 -0.46 -11.04
N PRO A 222 24.61 -0.72 -10.93
CA PRO A 222 25.62 -0.16 -11.85
C PRO A 222 25.37 -0.63 -13.29
N GLY A 223 25.32 0.33 -14.24
CA GLY A 223 25.02 0.08 -15.65
C GLY A 223 23.54 0.27 -16.05
N SER A 224 22.64 0.54 -15.09
CA SER A 224 21.22 0.86 -15.36
C SER A 224 20.99 2.30 -15.86
N GLU A 225 22.07 3.09 -16.03
CA GLU A 225 22.05 4.52 -16.33
C GLU A 225 21.68 4.84 -17.80
N ASN A 226 21.97 3.94 -18.75
CA ASN A 226 21.80 4.19 -20.18
C ASN A 226 21.11 3.03 -20.94
N THR A 227 20.24 2.26 -20.27
CA THR A 227 19.55 1.12 -20.92
C THR A 227 18.48 1.58 -21.90
N ASP A 228 18.64 1.38 -23.21
CA ASP A 228 17.67 1.73 -24.27
C ASP A 228 16.34 0.95 -24.21
N LYS A 229 16.20 0.03 -23.26
CA LYS A 229 15.09 -0.93 -23.20
C LYS A 229 13.81 -0.36 -22.58
N LEU A 230 13.91 0.70 -21.77
CA LEU A 230 12.75 1.36 -21.17
C LEU A 230 12.44 2.71 -21.81
N PRO A 231 11.15 3.12 -21.93
CA PRO A 231 10.80 4.48 -22.30
C PRO A 231 11.48 5.50 -21.37
N LYS A 232 12.14 6.50 -21.95
CA LYS A 232 12.97 7.49 -21.23
C LYS A 232 12.24 8.11 -20.02
N ASN A 233 10.98 8.51 -20.21
CA ASN A 233 10.16 9.15 -19.17
C ASN A 233 9.95 8.25 -17.93
N LEU A 234 9.74 6.95 -18.15
CA LEU A 234 9.50 5.98 -17.09
C LEU A 234 10.80 5.65 -16.35
N ARG A 235 11.91 5.57 -17.09
CA ARG A 235 13.25 5.38 -16.53
C ARG A 235 13.66 6.55 -15.62
N GLU A 236 13.43 7.78 -16.07
CA GLU A 236 13.71 8.98 -15.29
C GLU A 236 12.81 9.08 -14.04
N ALA A 237 11.50 8.79 -14.17
CA ALA A 237 10.59 8.79 -13.03
C ALA A 237 10.99 7.76 -11.96
N LEU A 238 11.38 6.55 -12.36
CA LEU A 238 11.80 5.48 -11.45
C LEU A 238 13.14 5.76 -10.74
N ARG A 239 14.08 6.47 -11.38
CA ARG A 239 15.33 6.91 -10.73
C ARG A 239 15.09 7.93 -9.63
N ASN A 240 14.08 8.75 -9.82
CA ASN A 240 13.78 9.91 -9.00
C ASN A 240 12.90 9.58 -7.78
N LEU A 241 12.47 8.32 -7.62
CA LEU A 241 11.75 7.87 -6.43
C LEU A 241 12.65 7.95 -5.19
N ALA A 242 12.11 8.50 -4.10
CA ALA A 242 12.84 8.64 -2.84
C ALA A 242 13.16 7.29 -2.17
N SER A 243 14.35 7.15 -1.60
CA SER A 243 14.69 6.01 -0.74
C SER A 243 14.15 6.20 0.69
N GLU A 244 14.19 5.14 1.52
CA GLU A 244 13.78 5.26 2.94
C GLU A 244 14.69 6.20 3.75
N ASP A 245 15.98 6.26 3.38
CA ASP A 245 16.95 7.12 4.03
C ASP A 245 16.66 8.61 3.68
N ASP A 246 16.32 8.89 2.42
CA ASP A 246 15.95 10.25 1.97
C ASP A 246 14.69 10.75 2.70
N ILE A 247 13.67 9.89 2.83
CA ILE A 247 12.43 10.22 3.53
C ILE A 247 12.72 10.53 5.01
N THR A 248 13.59 9.76 5.64
CA THR A 248 13.95 9.92 7.05
C THR A 248 14.73 11.22 7.27
N ALA A 249 15.69 11.54 6.41
CA ALA A 249 16.47 12.77 6.49
C ALA A 249 15.60 14.02 6.36
N VAL A 250 14.67 14.04 5.41
CA VAL A 250 13.71 15.15 5.24
C VAL A 250 12.80 15.28 6.46
N THR A 251 12.34 14.16 7.03
CA THR A 251 11.47 14.17 8.22
C THR A 251 12.21 14.71 9.45
N GLN A 252 13.49 14.37 9.63
CA GLN A 252 14.31 14.89 10.73
C GLN A 252 14.58 16.39 10.60
N TYR A 253 14.82 16.88 9.38
CA TYR A 253 14.99 18.31 9.12
C TYR A 253 13.72 19.10 9.49
N LEU A 254 12.53 18.58 9.13
CA LEU A 254 11.25 19.21 9.50
C LEU A 254 11.06 19.35 11.01
N LEU A 255 11.41 18.31 11.78
CA LEU A 255 11.27 18.31 13.24
C LEU A 255 12.17 19.38 13.88
N ALA A 256 13.39 19.58 13.38
CA ALA A 256 14.30 20.59 13.89
C ALA A 256 13.76 22.03 13.69
N THR A 257 13.21 22.34 12.51
CA THR A 257 12.62 23.65 12.22
C THR A 257 11.39 23.96 13.09
N MET A 258 10.67 22.94 13.57
CA MET A 258 9.46 23.11 14.36
C MET A 258 9.71 23.56 15.81
N GLU A 259 10.88 23.26 16.39
CA GLU A 259 11.22 23.58 17.78
C GLU A 259 11.50 25.08 18.00
N GLU A 260 11.75 25.84 16.93
CA GLU A 260 12.19 27.25 16.99
C GLU A 260 11.04 28.28 16.98
N MET A 261 9.77 27.86 16.89
CA MET A 261 8.64 28.72 16.46
C MET A 261 7.59 29.12 17.54
N ASP A 262 7.71 28.72 18.80
CA ASP A 262 6.63 28.89 19.80
C ASP A 262 6.61 30.29 20.47
N GLY A 263 5.83 31.24 19.93
CA GLY A 263 5.42 32.45 20.68
C GLY A 263 4.69 33.55 19.90
N ALA A 264 3.35 33.64 20.04
CA ALA A 264 2.51 34.87 20.01
C ALA A 264 1.00 34.54 20.00
N ASP A 265 0.19 35.27 20.79
CA ASP A 265 -1.25 35.07 21.03
C ASP A 265 -2.18 36.09 20.31
N ALA A 266 -3.45 35.67 20.15
CA ALA A 266 -4.75 36.39 20.22
C ALA A 266 -5.52 36.87 18.95
N ASP A 267 -6.59 36.12 18.62
CA ASP A 267 -8.06 36.42 18.63
C ASP A 267 -8.69 37.58 17.81
N GLU A 268 -9.63 37.24 16.89
CA GLU A 268 -11.04 37.70 16.86
C GLU A 268 -11.85 37.04 15.71
N ARG A 269 -13.12 36.65 15.97
CA ARG A 269 -14.02 35.94 15.03
C ARG A 269 -15.02 36.88 14.34
N VAL A 270 -15.26 36.67 13.05
CA VAL A 270 -16.32 37.35 12.28
C VAL A 270 -17.21 36.31 11.59
N ASP A 271 -18.53 36.42 11.78
CA ASP A 271 -19.57 35.59 11.18
C ASP A 271 -19.88 36.02 9.73
N LEU A 272 -20.17 35.05 8.86
CA LEU A 272 -20.46 35.25 7.44
C LEU A 272 -21.95 35.00 7.12
N ASP A 273 -22.54 35.98 6.45
CA ASP A 273 -23.89 35.97 5.90
C ASP A 273 -23.90 35.34 4.48
N LEU A 274 -24.77 34.37 4.27
CA LEU A 274 -24.83 33.50 3.09
C LEU A 274 -25.71 34.05 1.96
N ASP A 275 -26.31 35.24 2.13
CA ASP A 275 -27.25 35.82 1.15
C ASP A 275 -26.67 37.01 0.36
N ALA A 276 -25.35 37.19 0.35
CA ALA A 276 -24.72 38.32 -0.34
C ALA A 276 -24.85 38.22 -1.89
N PRO A 277 -25.36 39.25 -2.58
CA PRO A 277 -25.44 39.29 -4.04
C PRO A 277 -24.05 39.27 -4.69
N LEU A 278 -23.94 38.69 -5.89
CA LEU A 278 -22.73 38.72 -6.71
C LEU A 278 -22.35 40.18 -7.03
N ASP A 279 -21.17 40.60 -6.57
CA ASP A 279 -20.65 41.96 -6.73
C ASP A 279 -20.26 42.24 -8.19
N PRO A 280 -20.87 43.24 -8.86
CA PRO A 280 -20.52 43.64 -10.22
C PRO A 280 -19.17 44.36 -10.33
N ASP A 281 -18.55 44.77 -9.21
CA ASP A 281 -17.23 45.37 -9.18
C ASP A 281 -16.13 44.30 -9.00
N TRP A 282 -15.66 43.76 -10.12
CA TRP A 282 -14.52 42.82 -10.15
C TRP A 282 -13.26 43.46 -9.53
N THR A 283 -12.81 42.91 -8.41
CA THR A 283 -11.57 43.27 -7.70
C THR A 283 -10.53 42.15 -7.87
N GLU A 284 -9.24 42.47 -7.87
CA GLU A 284 -8.13 41.51 -8.01
C GLU A 284 -8.04 40.55 -6.82
N GLY A 285 -8.68 40.88 -5.69
CA GLY A 285 -8.79 40.01 -4.53
C GLY A 285 -7.48 39.87 -3.76
N VAL A 286 -6.57 40.85 -3.87
CA VAL A 286 -5.28 40.94 -3.16
C VAL A 286 -5.00 42.35 -2.64
N GLU A 287 -5.94 43.27 -2.76
CA GLU A 287 -5.80 44.70 -2.45
C GLU A 287 -5.46 44.92 -0.98
N ASN A 288 -6.06 44.14 -0.07
CA ASN A 288 -5.76 44.16 1.36
C ASN A 288 -4.36 43.63 1.70
N LEU A 289 -3.73 42.84 0.81
CA LEU A 289 -2.38 42.30 1.00
C LEU A 289 -1.31 43.21 0.38
N SER A 290 -1.68 44.15 -0.49
CA SER A 290 -0.76 45.09 -1.17
C SER A 290 0.14 45.92 -0.25
N LYS A 291 -0.27 46.10 1.01
CA LYS A 291 0.45 46.87 2.03
C LYS A 291 1.39 46.03 2.90
N LEU A 292 1.36 44.70 2.75
CA LEU A 292 2.17 43.79 3.56
C LEU A 292 3.60 43.73 3.02
N THR A 293 4.59 43.68 3.93
CA THR A 293 5.99 43.43 3.57
C THR A 293 6.25 41.94 3.41
N ASP A 294 7.36 41.57 2.76
CA ASP A 294 7.80 40.17 2.64
C ASP A 294 7.88 39.49 4.02
N ASP A 295 8.46 40.18 5.00
CA ASP A 295 8.63 39.66 6.37
C ASP A 295 7.30 39.39 7.06
N SER A 296 6.32 40.28 6.86
CA SER A 296 4.96 40.06 7.37
C SER A 296 4.29 38.85 6.70
N LEU A 297 4.51 38.63 5.39
CA LEU A 297 3.95 37.47 4.69
C LEU A 297 4.56 36.16 5.18
N TRP A 298 5.86 36.11 5.42
CA TRP A 298 6.52 34.93 6.00
C TRP A 298 6.02 34.61 7.41
N GLN A 299 5.79 35.63 8.22
CA GLN A 299 5.18 35.48 9.55
C GLN A 299 3.75 34.92 9.45
N LYS A 300 2.93 35.47 8.54
CA LYS A 300 1.56 35.00 8.29
C LYS A 300 1.49 33.56 7.79
N LEU A 301 2.46 33.13 6.99
CA LEU A 301 2.61 31.73 6.58
C LEU A 301 3.12 30.82 7.70
N GLY A 302 3.57 31.39 8.84
CA GLY A 302 4.20 30.62 9.90
C GLY A 302 5.48 29.95 9.42
N LEU A 303 6.33 30.66 8.67
CA LEU A 303 7.60 30.16 8.15
C LEU A 303 8.73 31.08 8.60
N ALA A 304 9.20 30.88 9.84
CA ALA A 304 10.20 31.75 10.48
C ALA A 304 11.54 31.78 9.72
N ASP A 305 11.93 30.66 9.10
CA ASP A 305 13.13 30.53 8.28
C ASP A 305 13.08 31.30 6.96
N LYS A 306 11.97 31.99 6.66
CA LYS A 306 11.69 32.68 5.39
C LYS A 306 11.93 31.78 4.18
N ARG A 307 11.54 30.52 4.32
CA ARG A 307 11.71 29.47 3.31
C ARG A 307 10.46 28.63 3.17
N ILE A 308 10.14 28.31 1.93
CA ILE A 308 9.09 27.35 1.64
C ILE A 308 9.62 25.94 2.00
N PRO A 309 8.89 25.16 2.81
CA PRO A 309 9.28 23.78 3.12
C PRO A 309 9.51 22.95 1.86
N PHE A 310 10.41 21.98 1.92
CA PHE A 310 10.72 21.06 0.81
C PHE A 310 11.33 21.70 -0.46
N PHE A 311 11.53 23.02 -0.50
CA PHE A 311 12.18 23.65 -1.65
C PHE A 311 13.71 23.46 -1.59
N GLN A 312 14.34 23.47 -2.77
CA GLN A 312 15.79 23.55 -2.88
C GLN A 312 16.26 24.92 -2.41
N ARG A 313 17.44 24.96 -1.78
CA ARG A 313 18.05 26.23 -1.38
C ARG A 313 18.60 27.01 -2.57
N TRP A 314 19.16 26.30 -3.55
CA TRP A 314 19.83 26.88 -4.70
C TRP A 314 19.16 26.43 -5.99
N THR A 315 19.18 27.29 -6.99
CA THR A 315 18.71 26.99 -8.34
C THR A 315 19.70 27.45 -9.38
N ASP A 316 19.68 26.79 -10.54
CA ASP A 316 20.35 27.25 -11.74
C ASP A 316 19.41 28.23 -12.49
N PRO A 317 19.78 29.51 -12.66
CA PRO A 317 18.99 30.46 -13.44
C PRO A 317 18.85 30.03 -14.90
N ASP A 318 19.88 29.39 -15.45
CA ASP A 318 19.97 29.02 -16.86
C ASP A 318 19.21 27.73 -17.16
N GLY A 319 18.89 26.94 -16.12
CA GLY A 319 18.15 25.68 -16.23
C GLY A 319 18.86 24.61 -17.07
N LEU A 320 20.20 24.67 -17.12
CA LEU A 320 21.05 23.81 -17.95
C LEU A 320 21.41 22.50 -17.25
N ILE A 321 21.28 22.45 -15.92
CA ILE A 321 21.53 21.26 -15.11
C ILE A 321 20.22 20.60 -14.70
N ASP A 322 20.18 19.26 -14.65
CA ASP A 322 19.08 18.54 -13.97
C ASP A 322 19.34 18.58 -12.46
N PRO A 323 18.54 19.33 -11.67
CA PRO A 323 18.79 19.49 -10.24
C PRO A 323 18.69 18.18 -9.46
N TRP A 324 17.96 17.18 -9.97
CA TRP A 324 17.77 15.91 -9.28
C TRP A 324 18.83 14.86 -9.63
N SER A 325 19.72 15.14 -10.58
CA SER A 325 20.84 14.25 -10.88
C SER A 325 21.92 14.34 -9.80
N PRO A 326 22.74 13.28 -9.59
CA PRO A 326 23.88 13.34 -8.68
C PRO A 326 24.84 14.50 -9.00
N GLU A 327 25.07 14.77 -10.29
CA GLU A 327 25.91 15.87 -10.77
C GLU A 327 25.28 17.23 -10.49
N GLY A 328 23.96 17.36 -10.70
CA GLY A 328 23.21 18.57 -10.39
C GLY A 328 23.20 18.88 -8.90
N GLN A 329 22.99 17.88 -8.04
CA GLN A 329 23.08 18.04 -6.59
C GLN A 329 24.50 18.40 -6.14
N ALA A 330 25.53 17.76 -6.70
CA ALA A 330 26.92 18.12 -6.42
C ALA A 330 27.22 19.57 -6.83
N TRP A 331 26.71 20.01 -7.98
CA TRP A 331 26.85 21.38 -8.46
C TRP A 331 26.12 22.38 -7.57
N LEU A 332 24.87 22.09 -7.20
CA LEU A 332 24.05 22.94 -6.32
C LEU A 332 24.63 23.05 -4.92
N ASN A 333 25.31 22.01 -4.42
CA ASN A 333 25.98 22.02 -3.13
C ASN A 333 27.36 22.70 -3.17
N THR A 334 28.02 22.74 -4.32
CA THR A 334 29.32 23.41 -4.50
C THR A 334 29.14 24.93 -4.60
N SER A 335 29.96 25.69 -3.85
CA SER A 335 29.92 27.16 -3.89
C SER A 335 30.48 27.70 -5.21
N THR A 336 29.61 27.84 -6.20
CA THR A 336 29.91 28.45 -7.50
C THR A 336 29.21 29.80 -7.63
N SER A 337 29.80 30.75 -8.36
CA SER A 337 29.22 32.09 -8.60
C SER A 337 28.01 32.10 -9.54
N LYS A 338 27.60 30.94 -10.07
CA LYS A 338 26.53 30.80 -11.07
C LYS A 338 25.20 30.31 -10.49
N ARG A 339 25.18 29.78 -9.26
CA ARG A 339 23.93 29.37 -8.58
C ARG A 339 23.29 30.57 -7.90
N HIS A 340 21.97 30.63 -7.87
CA HIS A 340 21.21 31.67 -7.17
C HIS A 340 20.37 31.05 -6.05
N GLU A 341 20.16 31.79 -4.96
CA GLU A 341 19.25 31.35 -3.90
C GLU A 341 17.82 31.33 -4.46
N LEU A 342 17.10 30.24 -4.20
CA LEU A 342 15.73 30.09 -4.66
C LEU A 342 14.81 30.85 -3.70
N GLU A 343 14.56 32.12 -4.02
CA GLU A 343 13.69 32.99 -3.23
C GLU A 343 12.42 33.34 -4.02
N PRO A 344 11.22 33.08 -3.46
CA PRO A 344 9.99 33.54 -4.06
C PRO A 344 9.91 35.06 -3.98
N ARG A 345 9.42 35.69 -5.05
CA ARG A 345 9.13 37.13 -5.05
C ARG A 345 7.89 37.42 -4.20
N TRP A 346 7.78 38.65 -3.72
CA TRP A 346 6.64 39.13 -2.92
C TRP A 346 5.27 38.69 -3.48
N HIS A 347 5.02 38.91 -4.77
CA HIS A 347 3.72 38.56 -5.39
C HIS A 347 3.50 37.03 -5.45
N GLN A 348 4.56 36.24 -5.47
CA GLN A 348 4.47 34.78 -5.40
C GLN A 348 4.10 34.32 -3.98
N LEU A 349 4.64 34.97 -2.96
CA LEU A 349 4.25 34.73 -1.57
C LEU A 349 2.78 35.10 -1.31
N VAL A 350 2.33 36.24 -1.84
CA VAL A 350 0.92 36.64 -1.80
C VAL A 350 0.03 35.58 -2.46
N GLY A 351 0.42 35.08 -3.63
CA GLY A 351 -0.32 34.01 -4.33
C GLY A 351 -0.42 32.72 -3.51
N ILE A 352 0.68 32.28 -2.88
CA ILE A 352 0.70 31.10 -2.01
C ILE A 352 -0.22 31.31 -0.80
N TYR A 353 -0.07 32.43 -0.10
CA TYR A 353 -0.88 32.76 1.06
C TYR A 353 -2.38 32.77 0.72
N ARG A 354 -2.76 33.40 -0.39
CA ARG A 354 -4.16 33.43 -0.86
C ARG A 354 -4.70 32.06 -1.22
N MET A 355 -3.91 31.22 -1.86
CA MET A 355 -4.32 29.84 -2.16
C MET A 355 -4.52 29.01 -0.89
N LEU A 356 -3.66 29.18 0.11
CA LEU A 356 -3.80 28.52 1.42
C LEU A 356 -5.06 29.00 2.15
N GLU A 357 -5.27 30.32 2.24
CA GLU A 357 -6.47 30.92 2.84
C GLU A 357 -7.76 30.35 2.24
N ARG A 358 -7.85 30.32 0.90
CA ARG A 358 -9.00 29.75 0.20
C ARG A 358 -9.13 28.23 0.40
N THR A 359 -8.01 27.52 0.51
CA THR A 359 -8.02 26.09 0.84
C THR A 359 -8.63 25.85 2.23
N PHE A 360 -8.25 26.65 3.23
CA PHE A 360 -8.83 26.58 4.58
C PHE A 360 -10.30 27.01 4.64
N GLU A 361 -10.74 27.89 3.73
CA GLU A 361 -12.15 28.22 3.53
C GLU A 361 -12.93 27.14 2.76
N GLY A 362 -12.25 26.13 2.20
CA GLY A 362 -12.87 25.12 1.34
C GLY A 362 -13.32 25.68 -0.02
N LYS A 363 -12.72 26.78 -0.49
CA LYS A 363 -13.09 27.44 -1.74
C LYS A 363 -12.05 27.20 -2.85
N PRO A 364 -12.48 26.96 -4.09
CA PRO A 364 -11.57 26.87 -5.23
C PRO A 364 -10.96 28.24 -5.56
N VAL A 365 -9.78 28.22 -6.17
CA VAL A 365 -9.05 29.43 -6.60
C VAL A 365 -8.81 29.41 -8.10
N LEU A 366 -9.09 30.54 -8.75
CA LEU A 366 -8.70 30.78 -10.13
C LEU A 366 -7.52 31.77 -10.16
N LEU A 367 -6.33 31.28 -10.52
CA LEU A 367 -5.11 32.07 -10.58
C LEU A 367 -4.93 32.66 -11.99
N MET A 368 -5.15 33.98 -12.13
CA MET A 368 -5.10 34.69 -13.42
C MET A 368 -3.91 35.64 -13.57
N ASP A 369 -2.83 35.39 -12.83
CA ASP A 369 -1.58 36.14 -12.95
C ASP A 369 -1.06 36.15 -14.39
N GLY A 370 -0.41 37.24 -14.78
CA GLY A 370 0.30 37.39 -16.05
C GLY A 370 1.25 36.21 -16.37
N VAL A 371 1.46 35.98 -17.68
CA VAL A 371 2.42 34.97 -18.15
C VAL A 371 3.83 35.35 -17.66
N GLY A 372 4.57 34.37 -17.13
CA GLY A 372 5.93 34.59 -16.62
C GLY A 372 6.03 35.06 -15.17
N LEU A 373 4.92 35.34 -14.47
CA LEU A 373 4.96 35.76 -13.06
C LEU A 373 5.28 34.63 -12.06
N GLY A 374 5.38 33.38 -12.53
CA GLY A 374 5.75 32.22 -11.72
C GLY A 374 4.59 31.52 -11.03
N LYS A 375 3.45 31.40 -11.72
CA LYS A 375 2.28 30.62 -11.27
C LYS A 375 2.65 29.20 -10.83
N THR A 376 3.54 28.54 -11.57
CA THR A 376 4.02 27.19 -11.23
C THR A 376 4.67 27.15 -9.86
N LEU A 377 5.50 28.14 -9.53
CA LEU A 377 6.13 28.26 -8.21
C LEU A 377 5.07 28.45 -7.12
N GLN A 378 4.07 29.29 -7.34
CA GLN A 378 3.00 29.52 -6.37
C GLN A 378 2.19 28.25 -6.09
N VAL A 379 1.85 27.49 -7.13
CA VAL A 379 1.12 26.21 -6.99
C VAL A 379 1.96 25.18 -6.23
N LEU A 380 3.23 25.02 -6.59
CA LEU A 380 4.12 24.09 -5.90
C LEU A 380 4.41 24.51 -4.47
N GLY A 381 4.54 25.81 -4.21
CA GLY A 381 4.67 26.37 -2.86
C GLY A 381 3.44 26.08 -2.00
N THR A 382 2.24 26.17 -2.58
CA THR A 382 1.00 25.81 -1.89
C THR A 382 0.97 24.32 -1.54
N ILE A 383 1.29 23.44 -2.49
CA ILE A 383 1.37 21.98 -2.26
C ILE A 383 2.38 21.66 -1.16
N ALA A 384 3.56 22.28 -1.21
CA ALA A 384 4.61 22.12 -0.21
C ALA A 384 4.16 22.57 1.19
N CYS A 385 3.53 23.74 1.29
CA CYS A 385 2.95 24.24 2.54
C CYS A 385 1.86 23.32 3.07
N LEU A 386 0.97 22.79 2.23
CA LEU A 386 -0.07 21.85 2.68
C LEU A 386 0.52 20.55 3.25
N ALA A 387 1.52 19.98 2.59
CA ALA A 387 2.22 18.80 3.10
C ALA A 387 2.92 19.08 4.45
N TYR A 388 3.52 20.26 4.59
CA TYR A 388 4.16 20.71 5.83
C TYR A 388 3.15 20.94 6.95
N TYR A 389 2.10 21.72 6.68
CA TYR A 389 1.03 22.03 7.63
C TYR A 389 0.33 20.79 8.15
N ARG A 390 0.14 19.78 7.29
CA ARG A 390 -0.41 18.49 7.71
C ARG A 390 0.48 17.80 8.74
N HIS A 391 1.79 17.84 8.52
CA HIS A 391 2.78 17.28 9.44
C HIS A 391 2.79 18.05 10.76
N VAL A 392 2.85 19.39 10.71
CA VAL A 392 2.82 20.23 11.92
C VAL A 392 1.56 20.00 12.74
N TYR A 393 0.38 19.98 12.10
CA TYR A 393 -0.89 19.74 12.81
C TYR A 393 -0.96 18.33 13.41
N LYS A 394 -0.35 17.32 12.77
CA LYS A 394 -0.30 15.97 13.32
C LYS A 394 0.52 15.90 14.62
N GLU A 395 1.60 16.67 14.72
CA GLU A 395 2.49 16.68 15.89
C GLU A 395 2.04 17.68 16.97
N LYS A 396 1.64 18.89 16.58
CA LYS A 396 1.30 20.00 17.50
C LYS A 396 -0.20 20.22 17.69
N GLY A 397 -1.06 19.67 16.83
CA GLY A 397 -2.52 19.87 16.88
C GLY A 397 -3.01 21.24 16.37
N VAL A 398 -2.12 22.07 15.85
CA VAL A 398 -2.39 23.42 15.32
C VAL A 398 -1.61 23.64 14.01
N PHE A 399 -2.14 24.46 13.10
CA PHE A 399 -1.42 24.84 11.88
C PHE A 399 -0.45 26.01 12.14
N PRO A 400 0.55 26.24 11.27
CA PRO A 400 1.42 27.41 11.37
C PRO A 400 0.72 28.72 11.00
N GLY A 401 1.23 29.83 11.55
CA GLY A 401 0.90 31.20 11.12
C GLY A 401 -0.57 31.57 11.36
N ASP A 402 -1.15 32.33 10.43
CA ASP A 402 -2.54 32.81 10.48
C ASP A 402 -3.57 31.65 10.46
N PHE A 403 -3.13 30.42 10.23
CA PHE A 403 -4.01 29.24 10.15
C PHE A 403 -4.11 28.46 11.46
N ALA A 404 -3.41 28.86 12.54
CA ALA A 404 -3.31 28.09 13.78
C ALA A 404 -4.64 27.65 14.39
N GLU A 405 -5.66 28.51 14.35
CA GLU A 405 -7.00 28.23 14.88
C GLU A 405 -7.95 27.59 13.86
N ARG A 406 -7.50 27.43 12.61
CA ARG A 406 -8.33 26.85 11.54
C ARG A 406 -8.37 25.34 11.66
N LYS A 407 -9.49 24.77 11.21
CA LYS A 407 -9.66 23.33 11.00
C LYS A 407 -10.32 23.11 9.66
N LEU A 408 -9.89 22.09 8.95
CA LEU A 408 -10.54 21.67 7.72
C LEU A 408 -11.74 20.77 8.03
N ASN A 409 -12.67 20.68 7.08
CA ASN A 409 -13.85 19.82 7.20
C ASN A 409 -13.48 18.34 6.96
N THR A 410 -12.65 17.81 7.85
CA THR A 410 -12.17 16.44 7.90
C THR A 410 -12.43 15.88 9.31
N PRO A 411 -12.51 14.54 9.47
CA PRO A 411 -12.81 13.94 10.78
C PRO A 411 -11.81 14.32 11.90
N ASP A 412 -10.56 14.61 11.54
CA ASP A 412 -9.47 15.00 12.46
C ASP A 412 -9.19 16.52 12.47
N GLY A 413 -9.89 17.30 11.64
CA GLY A 413 -9.66 18.73 11.46
C GLY A 413 -8.38 19.08 10.69
N ASN A 414 -7.61 18.08 10.24
CA ASN A 414 -6.35 18.25 9.53
C ASN A 414 -6.56 18.28 8.00
N ILE A 415 -5.54 18.68 7.24
CA ILE A 415 -5.48 18.55 5.78
C ILE A 415 -5.65 17.07 5.39
N PRO A 416 -6.53 16.71 4.43
CA PRO A 416 -6.75 15.32 4.03
C PRO A 416 -5.47 14.54 3.68
N ASP A 417 -5.42 13.25 4.04
CA ASP A 417 -4.30 12.36 3.69
C ASP A 417 -4.39 11.86 2.24
N LEU A 418 -4.33 12.78 1.28
CA LEU A 418 -4.57 12.48 -0.14
C LEU A 418 -3.43 12.98 -1.01
N PRO A 419 -3.19 12.34 -2.17
CA PRO A 419 -2.22 12.83 -3.15
C PRO A 419 -2.71 14.08 -3.87
N HIS A 420 -1.78 14.82 -4.45
CA HIS A 420 -2.08 15.96 -5.31
C HIS A 420 -2.14 15.51 -6.77
N ILE A 421 -3.04 16.11 -7.55
CA ILE A 421 -3.12 15.91 -9.00
C ILE A 421 -2.90 17.25 -9.72
N ILE A 422 -1.99 17.24 -10.68
CA ILE A 422 -1.73 18.36 -11.59
C ILE A 422 -2.11 17.88 -12.99
N VAL A 423 -3.11 18.53 -13.59
CA VAL A 423 -3.54 18.24 -14.96
C VAL A 423 -3.06 19.37 -15.85
N CYS A 424 -2.24 19.04 -16.85
CA CYS A 424 -1.69 20.03 -17.78
C CYS A 424 -1.93 19.64 -19.25
N PRO A 425 -1.88 20.61 -20.18
CA PRO A 425 -1.73 20.32 -21.60
C PRO A 425 -0.49 19.47 -21.88
N VAL A 426 -0.56 18.57 -22.88
CA VAL A 426 0.53 17.61 -23.19
C VAL A 426 1.87 18.32 -23.45
N ASN A 427 1.84 19.48 -24.12
CA ASN A 427 3.02 20.28 -24.43
C ASN A 427 3.67 20.94 -23.21
N LEU A 428 2.94 21.11 -22.10
CA LEU A 428 3.46 21.70 -20.87
C LEU A 428 4.00 20.65 -19.89
N ARG A 429 3.86 19.35 -20.19
CA ARG A 429 4.30 18.28 -19.30
C ARG A 429 5.79 18.39 -18.95
N GLN A 430 6.65 18.51 -19.97
CA GLN A 430 8.10 18.62 -19.75
C GLN A 430 8.44 19.86 -18.93
N GLN A 431 7.74 20.97 -19.17
CA GLN A 431 7.92 22.19 -18.38
C GLN A 431 7.53 21.97 -16.91
N TRP A 432 6.40 21.31 -16.64
CA TRP A 432 6.01 20.95 -15.27
C TRP A 432 7.03 20.02 -14.61
N GLU A 433 7.51 18.98 -15.31
CA GLU A 433 8.54 18.07 -14.78
C GLU A 433 9.84 18.83 -14.44
N SER A 434 10.31 19.70 -15.34
CA SER A 434 11.50 20.53 -15.12
C SER A 434 11.32 21.51 -13.96
N GLU A 435 10.19 22.20 -13.86
CA GLU A 435 9.94 23.17 -12.78
C GLU A 435 9.76 22.48 -11.42
N ILE A 436 9.12 21.30 -11.38
CA ILE A 436 9.04 20.50 -10.16
C ILE A 436 10.44 20.12 -9.68
N LYS A 437 11.29 19.60 -10.58
CA LYS A 437 12.69 19.28 -10.26
C LYS A 437 13.51 20.51 -9.88
N ARG A 438 13.19 21.68 -10.46
CA ARG A 438 13.85 22.96 -10.17
C ARG A 438 13.53 23.49 -8.79
N PHE A 439 12.28 23.38 -8.35
CA PHE A 439 11.86 24.00 -7.10
C PHE A 439 11.90 23.03 -5.91
N LEU A 440 11.43 21.80 -6.08
CA LEU A 440 11.37 20.82 -4.98
C LEU A 440 12.71 20.11 -4.81
N SER A 441 13.10 19.86 -3.57
CA SER A 441 14.31 19.10 -3.27
C SER A 441 14.15 17.63 -3.64
N PRO A 442 15.20 16.94 -4.11
CA PRO A 442 15.12 15.52 -4.43
C PRO A 442 14.66 14.72 -3.21
N GLY A 443 13.77 13.75 -3.43
CA GLY A 443 13.26 12.90 -2.37
C GLY A 443 12.25 13.57 -1.42
N SER A 444 11.90 14.84 -1.64
CA SER A 444 10.83 15.49 -0.86
C SER A 444 9.43 15.11 -1.34
N PHE A 445 9.25 14.95 -2.66
CA PHE A 445 8.01 14.54 -3.30
C PHE A 445 8.30 13.50 -4.39
N ASP A 446 7.40 12.53 -4.57
CA ASP A 446 7.43 11.63 -5.72
C ASP A 446 6.50 12.17 -6.82
N VAL A 447 7.04 12.35 -8.03
CA VAL A 447 6.26 12.77 -9.22
C VAL A 447 5.89 11.53 -10.04
N LEU A 448 4.60 11.29 -10.17
CA LEU A 448 4.02 10.09 -10.76
C LEU A 448 3.32 10.44 -12.09
N PRO A 449 3.93 10.21 -13.26
CA PRO A 449 3.35 10.58 -14.54
C PRO A 449 2.16 9.67 -14.90
N TYR A 450 0.96 10.22 -15.00
CA TYR A 450 -0.27 9.51 -15.39
C TYR A 450 -0.63 9.79 -16.86
N ILE A 451 0.17 9.24 -17.77
CA ILE A 451 0.12 9.56 -19.21
C ILE A 451 -0.15 8.35 -20.11
N ASN A 452 -0.36 7.17 -19.52
CA ASN A 452 -0.54 5.94 -20.27
C ASN A 452 -1.89 5.88 -21.01
N ARG A 453 -1.93 5.06 -22.06
CA ARG A 453 -3.15 4.71 -22.80
C ARG A 453 -4.13 3.98 -21.87
N LEU A 454 -5.42 4.06 -22.19
CA LEU A 454 -6.49 3.55 -21.33
C LEU A 454 -6.29 2.07 -20.92
N ASP A 455 -5.83 1.25 -21.86
CA ASP A 455 -5.50 -0.17 -21.71
C ASP A 455 -4.35 -0.46 -20.73
N SER A 456 -3.43 0.50 -20.55
CA SER A 456 -2.23 0.41 -19.71
C SER A 456 -2.31 1.25 -18.43
N ARG A 457 -3.44 1.93 -18.19
CA ARG A 457 -3.70 2.70 -16.95
C ARG A 457 -3.98 1.83 -15.73
N GLY A 458 -4.50 0.62 -15.93
CA GLY A 458 -4.80 -0.29 -14.83
C GLY A 458 -3.54 -0.67 -14.05
N SER A 459 -2.45 -0.97 -14.77
CA SER A 459 -1.18 -1.37 -14.15
C SER A 459 -0.41 -0.20 -13.53
N TRP A 460 -0.63 1.05 -13.98
CA TRP A 460 0.02 2.22 -13.39
C TRP A 460 -0.18 2.34 -11.87
N TRP A 461 -1.37 1.98 -11.38
CA TRP A 461 -1.66 1.99 -9.95
C TRP A 461 -0.77 1.00 -9.19
N SER A 462 -0.61 -0.22 -9.69
CA SER A 462 0.27 -1.24 -9.08
C SER A 462 1.75 -0.95 -9.28
N ASP A 463 2.12 -0.41 -10.45
CA ASP A 463 3.50 -0.37 -10.93
C ASP A 463 4.22 0.92 -10.53
N LEU A 464 3.48 1.97 -10.20
CA LEU A 464 4.06 3.28 -9.86
C LEU A 464 3.48 3.82 -8.56
N PHE A 465 2.15 3.96 -8.49
CA PHE A 465 1.51 4.62 -7.36
C PHE A 465 1.70 3.83 -6.06
N HIS A 466 1.47 2.52 -6.06
CA HIS A 466 1.61 1.71 -4.85
C HIS A 466 3.07 1.38 -4.48
N ILE A 467 4.02 1.53 -5.40
CA ILE A 467 5.45 1.28 -5.15
C ILE A 467 6.09 2.47 -4.42
N SER A 468 5.63 3.69 -4.67
CA SER A 468 6.08 4.89 -3.95
C SER A 468 5.98 4.69 -2.43
N LYS A 469 7.05 5.02 -1.72
CA LYS A 469 7.12 4.96 -0.24
C LYS A 469 6.77 6.28 0.42
N GLN A 470 6.65 7.37 -0.35
CA GLN A 470 6.23 8.67 0.18
C GLN A 470 4.84 8.61 0.80
N PRO A 471 4.53 9.39 1.85
CA PRO A 471 3.16 9.52 2.32
C PRO A 471 2.30 10.18 1.22
N LEU A 472 1.00 9.92 1.24
CA LEU A 472 0.08 10.36 0.18
C LEU A 472 0.17 11.86 -0.14
N PRO A 473 0.21 12.79 0.83
CA PRO A 473 0.35 14.23 0.58
C PRO A 473 1.64 14.63 -0.14
N ARG A 474 2.65 13.75 -0.17
CA ARG A 474 3.94 13.97 -0.84
C ARG A 474 4.05 13.23 -2.18
N ARG A 475 2.92 12.80 -2.74
CA ARG A 475 2.82 12.22 -4.09
C ARG A 475 2.09 13.20 -5.01
N ILE A 476 2.75 13.59 -6.10
CA ILE A 476 2.19 14.45 -7.14
C ILE A 476 1.90 13.59 -8.36
N ILE A 477 0.63 13.45 -8.70
CA ILE A 477 0.20 12.79 -9.94
C ILE A 477 0.20 13.83 -11.05
N LEU A 478 1.10 13.69 -12.03
CA LEU A 478 1.17 14.59 -13.18
C LEU A 478 0.45 13.96 -14.37
N ALA A 479 -0.74 14.47 -14.68
CA ALA A 479 -1.61 13.97 -15.74
C ALA A 479 -1.69 14.97 -16.90
N THR A 480 -2.05 14.46 -18.08
CA THR A 480 -2.34 15.26 -19.27
C THR A 480 -3.82 15.24 -19.61
N GLN A 481 -4.33 16.35 -20.17
CA GLN A 481 -5.74 16.46 -20.57
C GLN A 481 -6.16 15.40 -21.59
N THR A 482 -5.24 15.01 -22.46
CA THR A 482 -5.40 13.96 -23.47
C THR A 482 -4.27 12.95 -23.34
N VAL A 483 -4.54 11.69 -23.63
CA VAL A 483 -3.49 10.64 -23.72
C VAL A 483 -2.44 11.09 -24.74
N SER A 484 -1.16 11.06 -24.36
CA SER A 484 -0.05 11.29 -25.29
C SER A 484 0.32 10.03 -26.05
#